data_AF-A0A382CI02-F1
#
_entry.id   AF-A0A382CI02-F1
#
_cell.length_a   1.000
_cell.length_b   1.000
_cell.length_c   1.000
_cell.angle_alpha   90.00
_cell.angle_beta   90.00
_cell.angle_gamma   90.00
#
_symmetry.space_group_name_H-M   'P 1'
#
loop_
_entity.id
_entity.type
_entity.pdbx_description
1 polymer ?
#
loop_
_entity_poly.entity_id
_entity_poly.type
_entity_poly.pdbx_seq_one_letter_code
_entity_poly.pdbx_strand_id
1 'polypeptide(L)'
;MKAILTNKGREKLAQGAFNVSHFALADDEIDYTLWDTAHPSGSDYYGTVIENLPLLEPVPNETSVMRYKLLRSTDHLDKSAGMKMATIGGSFNNKVNSNSGILDLSWKNVSNVGDEDSLQCTTVNLHSNSAPEGYSYTLLNTNIAYLYLDDNPTTAGRFSQQTEQSLRFRASQTLIAPPGNNTINIKAKRITSTQDLSKTTCIVTGLMSGATEALTIRVNYKAND
;
A
#
# COMPACT_ATOMS: atom_id res chain seq x y z
N MET A 1 -11.20 13.76 14.80
CA MET A 1 -11.60 14.87 15.66
C MET A 1 -11.02 14.82 17.09
N LYS A 2 -9.85 15.43 17.38
CA LYS A 2 -9.30 15.49 18.75
C LYS A 2 -10.22 16.30 19.67
N ALA A 3 -11.02 15.59 20.47
CA ALA A 3 -11.85 16.18 21.51
C ALA A 3 -10.95 16.77 22.62
N ILE A 4 -11.02 18.08 22.87
CA ILE A 4 -10.33 18.72 23.99
C ILE A 4 -11.28 18.89 25.17
N LEU A 5 -10.81 18.47 26.35
CA LEU A 5 -11.51 18.62 27.62
C LEU A 5 -11.30 20.02 28.22
N THR A 6 -12.35 20.57 28.83
CA THR A 6 -12.30 21.78 29.67
C THR A 6 -11.35 21.59 30.86
N ASN A 7 -10.94 22.66 31.56
CA ASN A 7 -10.07 22.56 32.74
C ASN A 7 -10.64 21.61 33.82
N LYS A 8 -11.96 21.67 34.03
CA LYS A 8 -12.68 20.74 34.91
C LYS A 8 -12.73 19.31 34.35
N GLY A 9 -12.81 19.16 33.02
CA GLY A 9 -12.69 17.88 32.33
C GLY A 9 -11.29 17.26 32.46
N ARG A 10 -10.23 18.07 32.39
CA ARG A 10 -8.84 17.63 32.62
C ARG A 10 -8.60 17.22 34.07
N GLU A 11 -9.15 17.98 35.01
CA GLU A 11 -9.10 17.65 36.44
C GLU A 11 -9.80 16.32 36.74
N LYS A 12 -11.01 16.11 36.19
CA LYS A 12 -11.74 14.84 36.33
C LYS A 12 -11.10 13.67 35.57
N LEU A 13 -10.44 13.93 34.44
CA LEU A 13 -9.64 12.92 33.73
C LEU A 13 -8.42 12.51 34.56
N ALA A 14 -7.71 13.48 35.16
CA ALA A 14 -6.54 13.23 36.00
C ALA A 14 -6.88 12.46 37.29
N GLN A 15 -8.12 12.60 37.78
CA GLN A 15 -8.66 11.83 38.92
C GLN A 15 -9.01 10.37 38.57
N GLY A 16 -8.94 9.97 37.29
CA GLY A 16 -9.17 8.58 36.86
C GLY A 16 -10.64 8.13 36.84
N ALA A 17 -11.60 9.04 37.06
CA ALA A 17 -13.03 8.72 37.16
C ALA A 17 -13.79 8.85 35.82
N PHE A 18 -13.11 9.20 34.72
CA PHE A 18 -13.72 9.44 33.42
C PHE A 18 -13.74 8.15 32.58
N ASN A 19 -14.92 7.60 32.33
CA ASN A 19 -15.08 6.49 31.38
C ASN A 19 -15.27 7.08 29.97
N VAL A 20 -14.16 7.35 29.26
CA VAL A 20 -14.17 7.90 27.90
C VAL A 20 -14.71 6.83 26.94
N SER A 21 -15.95 6.98 26.48
CA SER A 21 -16.58 6.03 25.55
C SER A 21 -16.26 6.32 24.08
N HIS A 22 -15.93 7.57 23.72
CA HIS A 22 -15.64 8.00 22.34
C HIS A 22 -14.56 9.11 22.31
N PHE A 23 -13.64 9.04 21.35
CA PHE A 23 -12.55 9.99 21.08
C PHE A 23 -12.36 10.05 19.55
N ALA A 24 -11.93 11.18 19.00
CA ALA A 24 -11.59 11.22 17.58
C ALA A 24 -10.20 11.86 17.35
N LEU A 25 -9.59 11.67 16.17
CA LEU A 25 -8.13 11.75 16.00
C LEU A 25 -7.60 12.81 14.99
N ALA A 26 -8.46 13.67 14.48
CA ALA A 26 -8.38 14.31 13.16
C ALA A 26 -9.20 15.62 13.22
N ASP A 27 -8.65 16.59 13.93
CA ASP A 27 -9.21 17.94 14.08
C ASP A 27 -8.16 18.87 13.47
N ASP A 28 -8.07 18.82 12.14
CA ASP A 28 -7.08 19.50 11.31
C ASP A 28 -7.59 20.84 10.73
N GLU A 29 -8.81 21.23 11.08
CA GLU A 29 -9.48 22.43 10.55
C GLU A 29 -9.44 23.64 11.51
N ILE A 30 -9.07 23.46 12.77
CA ILE A 30 -8.92 24.56 13.74
C ILE A 30 -7.46 25.02 13.80
N ASP A 31 -7.21 26.27 13.38
CA ASP A 31 -5.91 26.93 13.57
C ASP A 31 -5.75 27.41 15.02
N TYR A 32 -5.03 26.62 15.81
CA TYR A 32 -4.75 26.92 17.21
C TYR A 32 -3.76 28.09 17.42
N THR A 33 -3.14 28.62 16.36
CA THR A 33 -2.30 29.83 16.46
C THR A 33 -3.12 31.10 16.69
N LEU A 34 -4.44 31.04 16.48
CA LEU A 34 -5.40 32.09 16.80
C LEU A 34 -5.72 32.19 18.31
N TRP A 35 -5.10 31.34 19.13
CA TRP A 35 -5.14 31.44 20.59
C TRP A 35 -4.19 32.55 21.07
N ASP A 36 -4.73 33.70 21.46
CA ASP A 36 -3.95 34.87 21.85
C ASP A 36 -3.82 34.97 23.38
N THR A 37 -2.67 34.57 23.92
CA THR A 37 -2.37 34.70 25.36
C THR A 37 -2.02 36.12 25.80
N ALA A 38 -1.92 37.07 24.87
CA ALA A 38 -1.67 38.49 25.15
C ALA A 38 -2.95 39.34 25.08
N HIS A 39 -4.13 38.71 24.97
CA HIS A 39 -5.38 39.44 24.81
C HIS A 39 -5.62 40.41 26.00
N PRO A 40 -5.81 41.71 25.76
CA PRO A 40 -5.85 42.73 26.81
C PRO A 40 -7.04 42.58 27.78
N SER A 41 -8.08 41.85 27.36
CA SER A 41 -9.27 41.54 28.18
C SER A 41 -9.08 40.34 29.13
N GLY A 42 -7.89 39.75 29.19
CA GLY A 42 -7.54 38.66 30.10
C GLY A 42 -7.84 37.27 29.56
N SER A 43 -7.57 36.25 30.39
CA SER A 43 -7.58 34.82 30.00
C SER A 43 -8.90 34.29 29.48
N ASP A 44 -10.01 34.96 29.81
CA ASP A 44 -11.35 34.57 29.38
C ASP A 44 -11.59 34.86 27.89
N TYR A 45 -10.72 35.66 27.25
CA TYR A 45 -10.84 36.07 25.85
C TYR A 45 -9.78 35.47 24.92
N TYR A 46 -8.88 34.62 25.44
CA TYR A 46 -7.79 34.04 24.64
C TYR A 46 -8.29 33.16 23.49
N GLY A 47 -9.50 32.61 23.61
CA GLY A 47 -10.15 31.76 22.61
C GLY A 47 -11.20 32.46 21.75
N THR A 48 -11.47 33.75 21.94
CA THR A 48 -12.61 34.43 21.32
C THR A 48 -12.61 34.35 19.79
N VAL A 49 -11.43 34.34 19.14
CA VAL A 49 -11.33 34.19 17.69
C VAL A 49 -11.72 32.77 17.24
N ILE A 50 -11.29 31.75 17.97
CA ILE A 50 -11.59 30.34 17.68
C ILE A 50 -13.08 30.04 17.94
N GLU A 51 -13.65 30.61 19.00
CA GLU A 51 -15.05 30.43 19.38
C GLU A 51 -16.04 31.10 18.41
N ASN A 52 -15.59 32.15 17.71
CA ASN A 52 -16.38 32.84 16.69
C ASN A 52 -16.21 32.25 15.28
N LEU A 53 -15.40 31.19 15.11
CA LEU A 53 -15.38 30.46 13.85
C LEU A 53 -16.74 29.82 13.60
N PRO A 54 -17.26 29.83 12.35
CA PRO A 54 -18.48 29.12 12.04
C PRO A 54 -18.31 27.64 12.41
N LEU A 55 -19.21 27.14 13.27
CA LEU A 55 -19.18 25.75 13.71
C LEU A 55 -19.45 24.86 12.49
N LEU A 56 -18.38 24.30 11.91
CA LEU A 56 -18.51 23.36 10.82
C LEU A 56 -19.10 22.05 11.37
N GLU A 57 -20.16 21.57 10.74
CA GLU A 57 -20.75 20.28 11.08
C GLU A 57 -19.69 19.19 10.91
N PRO A 58 -19.56 18.24 11.85
CA PRO A 58 -18.73 17.07 11.68
C PRO A 58 -19.02 16.36 10.35
N VAL A 59 -18.09 16.41 9.40
CA VAL A 59 -18.21 15.64 8.17
C VAL A 59 -17.74 14.21 8.45
N PRO A 60 -18.63 13.19 8.49
CA PRO A 60 -18.21 11.81 8.77
C PRO A 60 -17.46 11.17 7.59
N ASN A 61 -17.36 11.87 6.46
CA ASN A 61 -16.69 11.38 5.28
C ASN A 61 -15.17 11.34 5.49
N GLU A 62 -14.63 10.12 5.50
CA GLU A 62 -13.21 9.85 5.67
C GLU A 62 -12.31 10.52 4.64
N THR A 63 -12.82 10.78 3.43
CA THR A 63 -12.07 11.47 2.36
C THR A 63 -11.89 12.97 2.64
N SER A 64 -12.70 13.54 3.54
CA SER A 64 -12.66 14.97 3.90
C SER A 64 -11.86 15.20 5.19
N VAL A 65 -12.05 14.36 6.22
CA VAL A 65 -11.49 14.58 7.57
C VAL A 65 -10.10 13.97 7.78
N MET A 66 -9.60 13.12 6.87
CA MET A 66 -8.21 12.61 6.91
C MET A 66 -7.76 12.19 5.51
N ARG A 67 -7.44 13.17 4.64
CA ARG A 67 -6.94 12.87 3.28
C ARG A 67 -5.69 11.99 3.27
N TYR A 68 -4.81 12.14 4.27
CA TYR A 68 -3.55 11.40 4.36
C TYR A 68 -3.54 10.52 5.61
N LYS A 69 -4.10 9.32 5.51
CA LYS A 69 -4.00 8.28 6.55
C LYS A 69 -2.74 7.46 6.33
N LEU A 70 -2.02 7.15 7.42
CA LEU A 70 -0.88 6.22 7.37
C LEU A 70 -1.31 4.77 7.09
N LEU A 71 -2.55 4.40 7.48
CA LEU A 71 -3.09 3.06 7.36
C LEU A 71 -4.39 3.09 6.55
N ARG A 72 -4.54 2.12 5.64
CA ARG A 72 -5.73 2.00 4.78
C ARG A 72 -6.94 1.47 5.54
N SER A 73 -6.73 0.54 6.48
CA SER A 73 -7.74 0.00 7.38
C SER A 73 -7.07 -0.34 8.73
N THR A 74 -7.86 -0.42 9.80
CA THR A 74 -7.41 -0.88 11.13
C THR A 74 -7.88 -2.29 11.49
N ASP A 75 -8.68 -2.93 10.64
CA ASP A 75 -9.33 -4.23 10.96
C ASP A 75 -8.32 -5.36 11.14
N HIS A 76 -7.17 -5.23 10.48
CA HIS A 76 -6.07 -6.19 10.57
C HIS A 76 -5.15 -5.99 11.78
N LEU A 77 -5.32 -4.89 12.53
CA LEU A 77 -4.42 -4.52 13.62
C LEU A 77 -4.81 -5.19 14.93
N ASP A 78 -3.85 -5.84 15.57
CA ASP A 78 -4.04 -6.42 16.90
C ASP A 78 -3.81 -5.35 17.99
N LYS A 79 -4.91 -4.84 18.54
CA LYS A 79 -4.86 -3.84 19.64
C LYS A 79 -4.28 -4.41 20.94
N SER A 80 -4.30 -5.73 21.13
CA SER A 80 -3.88 -6.41 22.37
C SER A 80 -2.38 -6.71 22.41
N ALA A 81 -1.75 -6.92 21.24
CA ALA A 81 -0.33 -7.25 21.10
C ALA A 81 0.57 -6.03 20.80
N GLY A 82 0.00 -4.82 20.83
CA GLY A 82 0.65 -3.60 20.37
C GLY A 82 0.46 -3.37 18.87
N MET A 83 0.21 -2.12 18.49
CA MET A 83 -0.07 -1.74 17.11
C MET A 83 1.21 -1.80 16.28
N LYS A 84 1.36 -2.86 15.46
CA LYS A 84 2.45 -3.00 14.49
C LYS A 84 1.91 -2.78 13.09
N MET A 85 2.67 -2.09 12.24
CA MET A 85 2.30 -1.96 10.83
C MET A 85 2.43 -3.31 10.14
N ALA A 86 1.42 -3.64 9.32
CA ALA A 86 1.50 -4.76 8.42
C ALA A 86 2.59 -4.51 7.37
N THR A 87 3.40 -5.54 7.12
CA THR A 87 4.44 -5.50 6.09
C THR A 87 4.36 -6.74 5.22
N ILE A 88 4.85 -6.65 3.98
CA ILE A 88 4.98 -7.82 3.12
C ILE A 88 6.12 -8.70 3.65
N GLY A 89 5.88 -10.01 3.66
CA GLY A 89 6.78 -11.06 4.13
C GLY A 89 6.87 -12.21 3.12
N GLY A 90 7.44 -13.33 3.59
CA GLY A 90 7.52 -14.57 2.81
C GLY A 90 8.52 -14.50 1.64
N SER A 91 8.24 -15.29 0.59
CA SER A 91 9.14 -15.45 -0.57
C SER A 91 9.38 -14.13 -1.31
N PHE A 92 8.33 -13.32 -1.50
CA PHE A 92 8.47 -12.01 -2.13
C PHE A 92 9.43 -11.09 -1.35
N ASN A 93 9.24 -10.97 -0.03
CA ASN A 93 10.13 -10.16 0.80
C ASN A 93 11.59 -10.68 0.78
N ASN A 94 11.80 -11.99 0.70
CA ASN A 94 13.15 -12.55 0.53
C ASN A 94 13.80 -12.09 -0.78
N LYS A 95 13.04 -12.01 -1.89
CA LYS A 95 13.54 -11.52 -3.19
C LYS A 95 13.86 -10.02 -3.14
N VAL A 96 13.08 -9.23 -2.40
CA VAL A 96 13.32 -7.80 -2.21
C VAL A 96 14.60 -7.54 -1.41
N ASN A 97 14.88 -8.38 -0.41
CA ASN A 97 16.05 -8.23 0.47
C ASN A 97 17.28 -9.00 -0.01
N SER A 98 17.19 -9.74 -1.12
CA SER A 98 18.31 -10.44 -1.74
C SER A 98 18.67 -9.81 -3.09
N ASN A 99 19.90 -10.04 -3.57
CA ASN A 99 20.38 -9.54 -4.87
C ASN A 99 20.09 -8.03 -5.11
N SER A 100 20.16 -7.21 -4.05
CA SER A 100 19.82 -5.77 -4.09
C SER A 100 18.38 -5.47 -4.56
N GLY A 101 17.41 -6.34 -4.26
CA GLY A 101 16.00 -6.17 -4.63
C GLY A 101 15.73 -6.39 -6.11
N ILE A 102 16.57 -7.19 -6.77
CA ILE A 102 16.48 -7.51 -8.19
C ILE A 102 16.16 -9.00 -8.36
N LEU A 103 15.02 -9.29 -8.96
CA LEU A 103 14.71 -10.60 -9.52
C LEU A 103 15.24 -10.68 -10.96
N ASP A 104 16.15 -11.62 -11.18
CA ASP A 104 16.70 -11.94 -12.50
C ASP A 104 15.90 -13.03 -13.20
N LEU A 105 15.36 -12.71 -14.37
CA LEU A 105 14.79 -13.66 -15.32
C LEU A 105 15.62 -13.64 -16.61
N SER A 106 15.51 -14.68 -17.43
CA SER A 106 16.16 -14.71 -18.75
C SER A 106 15.17 -15.01 -19.87
N TRP A 107 15.42 -14.43 -21.04
CA TRP A 107 14.87 -14.90 -22.30
C TRP A 107 15.93 -15.73 -23.04
N LYS A 108 15.62 -16.99 -23.32
CA LYS A 108 16.50 -17.93 -24.02
C LYS A 108 16.15 -17.94 -25.51
N ASN A 109 17.06 -17.44 -26.34
CA ASN A 109 16.77 -17.23 -27.76
C ASN A 109 16.66 -18.53 -28.57
N VAL A 110 17.52 -19.51 -28.30
CA VAL A 110 17.54 -20.79 -29.04
C VAL A 110 16.29 -21.61 -28.75
N SER A 111 15.93 -21.77 -27.48
CA SER A 111 14.73 -22.51 -27.08
C SER A 111 13.44 -21.70 -27.26
N ASN A 112 13.52 -20.39 -27.51
CA ASN A 112 12.37 -19.49 -27.63
C ASN A 112 11.46 -19.53 -26.39
N VAL A 113 12.07 -19.63 -25.20
CA VAL A 113 11.39 -19.70 -23.90
C VAL A 113 11.92 -18.62 -22.96
N GLY A 114 11.01 -17.98 -22.22
CA GLY A 114 11.33 -17.10 -21.10
C GLY A 114 11.24 -17.83 -19.78
N ASP A 115 12.18 -17.54 -18.87
CA ASP A 115 12.12 -18.01 -17.49
C ASP A 115 10.88 -17.46 -16.78
N GLU A 116 10.45 -18.18 -15.75
CA GLU A 116 9.31 -17.83 -14.91
C GLU A 116 9.67 -17.97 -13.43
N ASP A 117 8.98 -17.22 -12.58
CA ASP A 117 9.14 -17.27 -11.13
C ASP A 117 7.82 -16.93 -10.43
N SER A 118 7.69 -17.41 -9.21
CA SER A 118 6.53 -17.17 -8.34
C SER A 118 6.76 -15.92 -7.48
N LEU A 119 5.77 -15.03 -7.47
CA LEU A 119 5.77 -13.79 -6.69
C LEU A 119 4.88 -13.89 -5.45
N GLN A 120 4.71 -15.08 -4.88
CA GLN A 120 3.88 -15.28 -3.68
C GLN A 120 4.30 -14.36 -2.52
N CYS A 121 3.30 -13.63 -2.01
CA CYS A 121 3.41 -12.76 -0.87
C CYS A 121 2.69 -13.35 0.34
N THR A 122 3.20 -13.05 1.52
CA THR A 122 2.46 -13.15 2.77
C THR A 122 2.49 -11.80 3.46
N THR A 123 1.51 -11.50 4.30
CA THR A 123 1.56 -10.31 5.15
C THR A 123 1.87 -10.73 6.57
N VAL A 124 2.80 -10.03 7.19
CA VAL A 124 3.14 -10.22 8.61
C VAL A 124 2.52 -9.11 9.45
N ASN A 125 2.46 -9.34 10.77
CA ASN A 125 1.81 -8.43 11.73
C ASN A 125 0.29 -8.27 11.51
N LEU A 126 -0.37 -9.25 10.90
CA LEU A 126 -1.83 -9.37 10.93
C LEU A 126 -2.29 -9.93 12.27
N HIS A 127 -3.46 -9.51 12.75
CA HIS A 127 -4.13 -10.14 13.88
C HIS A 127 -4.40 -11.63 13.59
N SER A 128 -4.29 -12.49 14.59
CA SER A 128 -4.39 -13.96 14.43
C SER A 128 -5.74 -14.44 13.87
N ASN A 129 -6.80 -13.65 14.06
CA ASN A 129 -8.15 -13.95 13.54
C ASN A 129 -8.45 -13.24 12.22
N SER A 130 -7.47 -12.60 11.59
CA SER A 130 -7.66 -11.93 10.30
C SER A 130 -7.99 -12.96 9.22
N ALA A 131 -8.93 -12.64 8.34
CA ALA A 131 -9.17 -13.43 7.14
C ALA A 131 -7.89 -13.49 6.27
N PRO A 132 -7.72 -14.52 5.41
CA PRO A 132 -6.61 -14.57 4.48
C PRO A 132 -6.54 -13.28 3.66
N GLU A 133 -5.34 -12.74 3.49
CA GLU A 133 -5.16 -11.53 2.71
C GLU A 133 -5.05 -11.84 1.21
N GLY A 134 -5.75 -11.06 0.38
CA GLY A 134 -5.53 -10.99 -1.05
C GLY A 134 -4.55 -9.89 -1.41
N TYR A 135 -3.94 -9.97 -2.59
CA TYR A 135 -2.88 -9.06 -3.02
C TYR A 135 -3.14 -8.53 -4.43
N SER A 136 -2.84 -7.24 -4.65
CA SER A 136 -2.80 -6.62 -5.96
C SER A 136 -1.35 -6.47 -6.42
N TYR A 137 -1.01 -7.05 -7.56
CA TYR A 137 0.31 -6.96 -8.18
C TYR A 137 0.23 -6.05 -9.39
N THR A 138 1.03 -4.99 -9.41
CA THR A 138 1.12 -4.05 -10.52
C THR A 138 2.52 -4.10 -11.11
N LEU A 139 2.64 -4.65 -12.32
CA LEU A 139 3.85 -4.59 -13.13
C LEU A 139 3.83 -3.29 -13.93
N LEU A 140 4.82 -2.42 -13.74
CA LEU A 140 4.82 -1.08 -14.35
C LEU A 140 5.04 -1.10 -15.87
N ASN A 141 5.70 -2.12 -16.40
CA ASN A 141 5.98 -2.24 -17.83
C ASN A 141 5.93 -3.69 -18.29
N THR A 142 4.99 -3.97 -19.19
CA THR A 142 4.75 -5.32 -19.76
C THR A 142 5.61 -5.66 -20.97
N ASN A 143 6.57 -4.84 -21.39
CA ASN A 143 7.38 -5.13 -22.57
C ASN A 143 8.32 -6.31 -22.37
N ILE A 144 8.84 -6.47 -21.15
CA ILE A 144 9.90 -7.45 -20.85
C ILE A 144 9.40 -8.64 -20.04
N ALA A 145 8.26 -8.50 -19.35
CA ALA A 145 7.65 -9.57 -18.57
C ALA A 145 6.13 -9.38 -18.52
N TYR A 146 5.41 -10.40 -18.07
CA TYR A 146 3.98 -10.32 -17.76
C TYR A 146 3.63 -11.20 -16.57
N LEU A 147 2.55 -10.83 -15.89
CA LEU A 147 1.96 -11.55 -14.76
C LEU A 147 0.83 -12.47 -15.24
N TYR A 148 0.66 -13.59 -14.54
CA TYR A 148 -0.46 -14.51 -14.71
C TYR A 148 -0.81 -15.22 -13.40
N LEU A 149 -2.01 -15.80 -13.35
CA LEU A 149 -2.59 -16.52 -12.21
C LEU A 149 -2.66 -18.02 -12.51
N ASP A 150 -2.79 -18.82 -11.45
CA ASP A 150 -3.19 -20.24 -11.47
C ASP A 150 -2.28 -21.14 -12.32
N ASP A 151 -0.98 -20.81 -12.36
CA ASP A 151 0.03 -21.50 -13.19
C ASP A 151 -0.33 -21.57 -14.69
N ASN A 152 -1.28 -20.76 -15.14
CA ASN A 152 -1.75 -20.73 -16.51
C ASN A 152 -1.39 -19.39 -17.20
N PRO A 153 -0.40 -19.36 -18.11
CA PRO A 153 0.02 -18.14 -18.79
C PRO A 153 -1.03 -17.57 -19.75
N THR A 154 -2.15 -18.27 -19.98
CA THR A 154 -3.30 -17.72 -20.72
C THR A 154 -4.18 -16.82 -19.84
N THR A 155 -4.09 -16.94 -18.52
CA THR A 155 -4.82 -16.12 -17.52
C THR A 155 -4.16 -14.75 -17.30
N ALA A 156 -3.02 -14.49 -17.94
CA ALA A 156 -2.46 -13.15 -18.01
C ALA A 156 -3.50 -12.19 -18.58
N GLY A 157 -3.72 -11.03 -17.94
CA GLY A 157 -4.51 -9.95 -18.53
C GLY A 157 -3.87 -9.52 -19.85
N ARG A 158 -4.35 -10.07 -20.98
CA ARG A 158 -3.87 -9.75 -22.32
C ARG A 158 -4.74 -8.62 -22.85
N PHE A 159 -4.12 -7.56 -23.34
CA PHE A 159 -4.81 -6.64 -24.25
C PHE A 159 -5.09 -7.41 -25.55
N SER A 160 -6.37 -7.65 -25.86
CA SER A 160 -6.79 -8.27 -27.13
C SER A 160 -6.62 -7.25 -28.25
N GLN A 161 -5.62 -7.43 -29.13
CA GLN A 161 -5.46 -6.61 -30.34
C GLN A 161 -4.85 -7.42 -31.49
N GLN A 162 -5.24 -7.04 -32.71
CA GLN A 162 -4.80 -7.66 -33.96
C GLN A 162 -3.37 -7.22 -34.31
N THR A 163 -2.51 -8.21 -34.58
CA THR A 163 -1.23 -8.10 -35.30
C THR A 163 0.01 -7.69 -34.46
N GLU A 164 1.19 -8.05 -34.99
CA GLU A 164 2.56 -8.09 -34.43
C GLU A 164 3.10 -6.85 -33.68
N GLN A 165 2.31 -5.78 -33.56
CA GLN A 165 2.63 -4.62 -32.70
C GLN A 165 2.49 -4.91 -31.20
N SER A 166 1.96 -6.08 -30.83
CA SER A 166 1.77 -6.57 -29.45
C SER A 166 3.05 -6.69 -28.61
N LEU A 167 4.23 -6.71 -29.24
CA LEU A 167 5.52 -6.88 -28.57
C LEU A 167 6.13 -5.57 -28.05
N ARG A 168 5.53 -4.40 -28.37
CA ARG A 168 6.12 -3.08 -28.04
C ARG A 168 5.21 -2.14 -27.25
N PHE A 169 4.01 -2.58 -26.87
CA PHE A 169 3.08 -1.75 -26.11
C PHE A 169 3.48 -1.68 -24.63
N ARG A 170 3.98 -0.50 -24.23
CA ARG A 170 4.33 -0.19 -22.85
C ARG A 170 3.04 0.10 -22.08
N ALA A 171 2.55 -0.89 -21.36
CA ALA A 171 1.47 -0.72 -20.40
C ALA A 171 1.91 -1.22 -19.03
N SER A 172 1.24 -0.73 -18.00
CA SER A 172 1.19 -1.40 -16.72
C SER A 172 0.16 -2.53 -16.76
N GLN A 173 0.43 -3.63 -16.06
CA GLN A 173 -0.52 -4.72 -15.85
C GLN A 173 -0.77 -4.87 -14.36
N THR A 174 -2.04 -4.83 -13.95
CA THR A 174 -2.46 -5.13 -12.58
C THR A 174 -3.23 -6.45 -12.55
N LEU A 175 -2.81 -7.36 -11.69
CA LEU A 175 -3.46 -8.64 -11.43
C LEU A 175 -3.77 -8.77 -9.94
N ILE A 176 -4.95 -9.29 -9.62
CA ILE A 176 -5.39 -9.48 -8.25
C ILE A 176 -5.32 -10.97 -7.93
N ALA A 177 -4.52 -11.32 -6.92
CA ALA A 177 -4.57 -12.62 -6.26
C ALA A 177 -5.67 -12.60 -5.19
N PRO A 178 -6.74 -13.40 -5.33
CA PRO A 178 -7.77 -13.47 -4.32
C PRO A 178 -7.22 -14.05 -2.99
N PRO A 179 -7.89 -13.79 -1.86
CA PRO A 179 -7.64 -14.46 -0.60
C PRO A 179 -7.63 -15.99 -0.75
N GLY A 180 -6.71 -16.69 -0.08
CA GLY A 180 -6.73 -18.16 -0.04
C GLY A 180 -5.77 -18.86 -1.00
N ASN A 181 -4.72 -18.17 -1.44
CA ASN A 181 -3.48 -18.74 -2.02
C ASN A 181 -3.51 -19.08 -3.52
N ASN A 182 -3.78 -18.08 -4.38
CA ASN A 182 -3.46 -18.20 -5.81
C ASN A 182 -2.03 -17.68 -6.05
N THR A 183 -1.19 -18.52 -6.64
CA THR A 183 0.16 -18.17 -7.05
C THR A 183 0.08 -17.16 -8.20
N ILE A 184 0.62 -15.96 -7.97
CA ILE A 184 0.95 -15.04 -9.05
C ILE A 184 2.33 -15.40 -9.55
N ASN A 185 2.42 -15.64 -10.84
CA ASN A 185 3.69 -15.89 -11.50
C ASN A 185 4.02 -14.74 -12.44
N ILE A 186 5.31 -14.54 -12.64
CA ILE A 186 5.87 -13.64 -13.64
C ILE A 186 6.64 -14.45 -14.67
N LYS A 187 6.50 -14.11 -15.95
CA LYS A 187 7.24 -14.74 -17.04
C LYS A 187 7.92 -13.72 -17.92
N ALA A 188 9.18 -14.00 -18.27
CA ALA A 188 9.93 -13.19 -19.20
C ALA A 188 9.33 -13.25 -20.62
N LYS A 189 9.24 -12.09 -21.26
CA LYS A 189 8.91 -11.97 -22.68
C LYS A 189 10.17 -11.98 -23.52
N ARG A 190 9.97 -12.20 -24.82
CA ARG A 190 11.01 -12.09 -25.83
C ARG A 190 11.65 -10.71 -25.82
N ILE A 191 12.96 -10.69 -25.60
CA ILE A 191 13.83 -9.54 -25.84
C ILE A 191 14.91 -9.94 -26.85
N THR A 192 15.48 -8.97 -27.57
CA THR A 192 16.43 -9.23 -28.66
C THR A 192 17.88 -8.88 -28.32
N SER A 193 18.12 -8.23 -27.18
CA SER A 193 19.46 -7.95 -26.65
C SER A 193 19.39 -7.56 -25.16
N THR A 194 20.55 -7.54 -24.49
CA THR A 194 20.73 -6.98 -23.14
C THR A 194 21.07 -5.49 -23.14
N GLN A 195 21.08 -4.83 -24.30
CA GLN A 195 21.49 -3.43 -24.42
C GLN A 195 20.41 -2.54 -23.77
N ASP A 196 20.78 -2.00 -22.59
CA ASP A 196 20.08 -1.05 -21.73
C ASP A 196 18.65 -1.38 -21.25
N LEU A 197 18.50 -1.42 -19.92
CA LEU A 197 17.24 -1.16 -19.21
C LEU A 197 16.08 -2.14 -19.46
N SER A 198 16.34 -3.42 -19.74
CA SER A 198 15.31 -4.48 -19.56
C SER A 198 15.02 -4.71 -18.08
N LYS A 199 14.56 -3.64 -17.41
CA LYS A 199 14.13 -3.60 -16.03
C LYS A 199 12.71 -3.03 -15.95
N THR A 200 11.93 -3.57 -15.04
CA THR A 200 10.62 -3.04 -14.64
C THR A 200 10.47 -3.23 -13.14
N THR A 201 9.51 -2.55 -12.52
CA THR A 201 9.18 -2.77 -11.12
C THR A 201 7.84 -3.50 -11.05
N CYS A 202 7.76 -4.47 -10.15
CA CYS A 202 6.51 -5.06 -9.70
C CYS A 202 6.22 -4.53 -8.29
N ILE A 203 5.08 -3.88 -8.13
CA ILE A 203 4.61 -3.38 -6.83
C ILE A 203 3.50 -4.32 -6.37
N VAL A 204 3.62 -4.84 -5.16
CA VAL A 204 2.55 -5.61 -4.52
C VAL A 204 1.93 -4.79 -3.41
N THR A 205 0.61 -4.84 -3.31
CA THR A 205 -0.16 -4.19 -2.24
C THR A 205 -1.18 -5.18 -1.67
N GLY A 206 -1.13 -5.39 -0.35
CA GLY A 206 -2.14 -6.13 0.40
C GLY A 206 -3.49 -5.42 0.34
N LEU A 207 -4.55 -6.14 -0.03
CA LEU A 207 -5.88 -5.55 -0.24
C LEU A 207 -6.56 -5.15 1.07
N MET A 208 -6.30 -5.89 2.15
CA MET A 208 -6.91 -5.66 3.47
C MET A 208 -6.00 -4.76 4.32
N SER A 209 -4.71 -5.09 4.40
CA SER A 209 -3.75 -4.40 5.26
C SER A 209 -3.21 -3.10 4.65
N GLY A 210 -3.17 -3.01 3.32
CA GLY A 210 -2.48 -1.93 2.61
C GLY A 210 -0.95 -2.05 2.64
N ALA A 211 -0.38 -3.13 3.21
CA ALA A 211 1.06 -3.38 3.18
C ALA A 211 1.55 -3.37 1.73
N THR A 212 2.63 -2.64 1.46
CA THR A 212 3.13 -2.46 0.09
C THR A 212 4.62 -2.73 0.04
N GLU A 213 5.07 -3.38 -1.04
CA GLU A 213 6.48 -3.66 -1.28
C GLU A 213 6.77 -3.64 -2.78
N ALA A 214 8.00 -3.35 -3.18
CA ALA A 214 8.39 -3.25 -4.58
C ALA A 214 9.61 -4.12 -4.90
N LEU A 215 9.52 -4.87 -6.00
CA LEU A 215 10.60 -5.72 -6.50
C LEU A 215 11.00 -5.26 -7.90
N THR A 216 12.30 -5.08 -8.12
CA THR A 216 12.82 -4.82 -9.47
C THR A 216 12.93 -6.14 -10.21
N ILE A 217 12.40 -6.20 -11.42
CA ILE A 217 12.52 -7.33 -12.34
C ILE A 217 13.52 -6.95 -13.41
N ARG A 218 14.54 -7.78 -13.63
CA ARG A 218 15.50 -7.64 -14.73
C ARG A 218 15.39 -8.86 -15.64
N VAL A 219 15.34 -8.63 -16.95
CA VAL A 219 15.31 -9.70 -17.95
C VAL A 219 16.59 -9.68 -18.78
N ASN A 220 17.33 -10.79 -18.73
CA ASN A 220 18.60 -10.99 -19.43
C ASN A 220 18.38 -11.74 -20.75
N TYR A 221 18.99 -11.28 -21.84
CA TYR A 221 18.96 -11.99 -23.11
C TYR A 221 20.07 -13.04 -23.14
N LYS A 222 19.70 -14.30 -23.38
CA LYS A 222 20.64 -15.41 -23.52
C LYS A 222 20.63 -15.92 -24.95
N ALA A 223 21.73 -15.67 -25.66
CA ALA A 223 21.87 -15.99 -27.07
C ALA A 223 22.03 -17.49 -27.35
N ASN A 224 22.72 -18.23 -26.47
CA ASN A 224 23.21 -19.59 -26.71
C ASN A 224 22.86 -20.60 -25.59
N ASP A 225 21.74 -20.41 -24.89
CA ASP A 225 21.24 -21.37 -23.89
C ASP A 225 20.46 -22.53 -24.54
#